data_AF-Q9P108-F1
#
_entry.id   AF-Q9P108-F1
#
_cell.length_a   1.000
_cell.length_b   1.000
_cell.length_c   1.000
_cell.angle_alpha   90.00
_cell.angle_beta   90.00
_cell.angle_gamma   90.00
#
_symmetry.space_group_name_H-M   'P 1'
#
loop_
_entity.id
_entity.type
_entity.pdbx_description
1 polymer ?
#
loop_
_entity_poly.entity_id
_entity_poly.type
_entity_poly.pdbx_seq_one_letter_code
_entity_poly.pdbx_strand_id
1 'polypeptide(L)' 'VEVFNLLFVTNESNTQKTYIVHCHDCARKTSKSLENFVVLEQYKMEDLIQVYDQFTLALSLSSSS' A
#
# COMPACT_ATOMS: atom_id res chain seq x y z
N VAL A 1 -11.03 -1.68 -6.34
CA VAL A 1 -10.13 -2.48 -5.48
C VAL A 1 -9.24 -1.50 -4.75
N GLU A 2 -9.06 -1.68 -3.45
CA GLU A 2 -8.08 -0.87 -2.70
C GLU A 2 -6.66 -1.39 -2.98
N VAL A 3 -5.70 -0.48 -3.07
CA VAL A 3 -4.27 -0.80 -3.21
C VAL A 3 -3.56 -0.13 -2.05
N PHE A 4 -3.17 -0.94 -1.06
CA PHE A 4 -2.55 -0.47 0.17
C PHE A 4 -1.07 -0.84 0.21
N ASN A 5 -0.26 0.09 0.71
CA ASN A 5 1.19 0.02 0.87
C ASN A 5 2.01 -0.13 -0.42
N LEU A 6 1.74 -1.16 -1.23
CA LEU A 6 2.48 -1.45 -2.47
C LEU A 6 1.69 -1.01 -3.70
N LEU A 7 2.15 0.06 -4.35
CA LEU A 7 1.50 0.67 -5.52
C LEU A 7 2.30 0.38 -6.76
N PHE A 8 1.66 -0.21 -7.76
CA PHE A 8 2.25 -0.43 -9.08
C PHE A 8 1.88 0.76 -9.96
N VAL A 9 2.83 1.63 -10.28
CA VAL A 9 2.56 2.87 -11.03
C VAL A 9 3.12 2.87 -12.44
N THR A 10 2.34 3.41 -13.37
CA THR A 10 2.74 3.69 -14.76
C THR A 10 2.60 5.17 -15.06
N ASN A 11 3.43 5.70 -15.96
CA ASN A 11 3.27 7.06 -16.48
C ASN A 11 2.34 7.04 -17.69
N GLU A 12 1.26 7.83 -17.68
CA GLU A 12 0.30 7.89 -18.77
C GLU A 12 0.68 8.94 -19.84
N SER A 13 1.51 9.94 -19.51
CA SER A 13 1.71 11.11 -20.38
C SER A 13 3.14 11.66 -20.33
N ASN A 14 3.75 11.84 -21.50
CA ASN A 14 5.05 12.53 -21.63
C ASN A 14 4.99 14.03 -21.30
N THR A 15 3.79 14.63 -21.27
CA THR A 15 3.56 16.08 -21.13
C THR A 15 3.08 16.51 -19.74
N GLN A 16 2.45 15.61 -18.99
CA GLN A 16 2.04 15.83 -17.60
C GLN A 16 2.47 14.63 -16.77
N LYS A 17 3.11 14.86 -15.62
CA LYS A 17 3.57 13.81 -14.70
C LYS A 17 2.37 13.20 -13.94
N THR A 18 1.47 12.54 -14.65
CA THR A 18 0.35 11.80 -14.07
C THR A 18 0.76 10.34 -13.91
N TYR A 19 0.79 9.89 -12.66
CA TYR A 19 1.05 8.50 -12.32
C TYR A 19 -0.28 7.78 -12.07
N ILE A 20 -0.53 6.70 -12.80
CA ILE A 20 -1.69 5.84 -12.56
C ILE A 20 -1.28 4.73 -11.62
N VAL A 21 -2.07 4.50 -10.57
CA VAL A 21 -1.93 3.37 -9.65
C VAL A 21 -2.72 2.17 -10.15
N HIS A 22 -2.07 1.01 -10.13
CA HIS A 22 -2.66 -0.29 -10.44
C HIS A 22 -2.49 -1.23 -9.25
N CYS A 23 -3.42 -2.17 -9.08
CA CYS A 23 -3.18 -3.32 -8.21
C CYS A 23 -2.24 -4.32 -8.89
N HIS A 24 -1.64 -5.22 -8.11
CA HIS A 24 -0.71 -6.23 -8.61
C HIS A 24 -1.29 -7.06 -9.77
N ASP A 25 -2.53 -7.52 -9.65
CA ASP A 25 -3.15 -8.37 -10.67
C ASP A 25 -3.42 -7.60 -11.97
N CYS A 26 -3.83 -6.34 -11.88
CA CYS A 26 -3.99 -5.47 -13.05
C CYS A 26 -2.63 -5.19 -13.71
N ALA A 27 -1.60 -4.91 -12.92
CA ALA A 27 -0.26 -4.67 -13.43
C ALA A 27 0.29 -5.90 -14.17
N ARG A 28 0.14 -7.10 -13.60
CA ARG A 28 0.57 -8.36 -14.22
C ARG A 28 -0.21 -8.75 -15.47
N LYS A 29 -1.49 -8.37 -15.55
CA LYS A 29 -2.29 -8.54 -16.78
C LYS A 29 -1.77 -7.66 -17.91
N THR A 30 -1.32 -6.45 -17.60
CA THR A 30 -0.72 -5.52 -18.57
C THR A 30 0.71 -5.93 -18.96
N SER A 31 1.54 -6.31 -17.99
CA SER A 31 2.90 -6.80 -18.22
C SER A 31 3.25 -7.88 -17.20
N LYS A 32 3.49 -9.11 -17.67
CA LYS A 32 3.81 -10.25 -16.78
C LYS A 32 5.12 -10.05 -16.00
N SER A 33 6.08 -9.32 -16.57
CA SER A 33 7.39 -9.01 -16.00
C SER A 33 7.44 -7.64 -15.32
N LEU A 34 6.36 -6.85 -15.37
CA LEU A 34 6.26 -5.50 -14.78
C LEU A 34 7.27 -4.47 -15.31
N GLU A 35 7.83 -4.67 -16.51
CA GLU A 35 8.92 -3.86 -17.08
C GLU A 35 8.66 -2.34 -17.16
N ASN A 36 7.40 -1.90 -17.25
CA ASN A 36 7.02 -0.48 -17.33
C ASN A 36 6.38 0.05 -16.04
N PHE A 37 6.47 -0.70 -14.95
CA PHE A 37 5.90 -0.33 -13.67
C PHE A 37 7.02 0.06 -12.70
N VAL A 38 6.77 1.12 -11.93
CA VAL A 38 7.52 1.40 -10.72
C VAL A 38 6.68 0.92 -9.54
N VAL A 39 7.32 0.24 -8.58
CA VAL A 39 6.64 -0.16 -7.34
C VAL A 39 7.00 0.84 -6.26
N LEU A 40 5.99 1.49 -5.69
CA LEU A 40 6.15 2.40 -4.57
C LEU A 40 5.66 1.71 -3.29
N GLU A 41 6.45 1.79 -2.24
CA GLU A 41 6.08 1.37 -0.89
C GLU A 41 5.77 2.63 -0.06
N GLN A 42 4.54 2.74 0.46
CA GLN A 42 4.10 3.92 1.22
C GLN A 42 4.53 3.89 2.68
N TYR A 43 4.59 2.70 3.27
CA TYR A 43 4.89 2.48 4.67
C TYR A 43 6.01 1.46 4.77
N LYS A 44 7.00 1.77 5.60
CA LYS A 44 8.04 0.80 5.93
C LYS A 44 7.40 -0.37 6.67
N MET A 45 7.91 -1.57 6.42
CA MET A 45 7.42 -2.78 7.08
C MET A 45 7.56 -2.67 8.61
N GLU A 46 8.63 -2.05 9.11
CA GLU A 46 8.85 -1.86 10.54
C GLU A 46 7.77 -0.99 11.19
N ASP A 47 7.31 0.06 10.50
CA ASP A 47 6.25 0.95 10.99
C ASP A 47 4.91 0.18 11.09
N LEU A 48 4.61 -0.66 10.09
CA LEU A 48 3.40 -1.49 10.09
C LEU A 48 3.43 -2.55 11.21
N ILE A 49 4.58 -3.18 11.44
CA ILE A 49 4.77 -4.13 12.56
C ILE A 49 4.54 -3.41 13.88
N GLN A 50 5.18 -2.25 14.06
CA GLN A 50 5.07 -1.47 15.29
C GLN A 50 3.62 -1.06 15.59
N VAL A 51 2.86 -0.62 14.57
CA VAL A 51 1.44 -0.28 14.73
C VAL A 51 0.62 -1.52 15.09
N TYR A 52 0.87 -2.65 14.44
CA TYR A 52 0.19 -3.91 14.71
C TYR A 52 0.44 -4.40 16.15
N ASP A 53 1.69 -4.39 16.60
CA ASP A 53 2.06 -4.85 17.95
C ASP A 53 1.47 -3.98 19.07
N GLN A 54 1.29 -2.68 18.80
CA GLN A 54 0.66 -1.74 19.74
C GLN A 54 -0.87 -1.84 19.75
N PHE A 55 -1.48 -2.44 18.71
CA PHE A 55 -2.92 -2.58 18.60
C PHE A 55 -3.42 -3.66 19.55
N THR A 56 -3.68 -3.26 20.79
CA THR A 56 -4.15 -4.12 21.87
C THR A 56 -5.53 -3.67 22.33
N LEU A 57 -6.30 -4.62 22.88
CA LEU A 57 -7.61 -4.31 23.46
C LEU A 57 -7.42 -3.35 24.65
N ALA A 58 -8.04 -2.18 24.58
CA ALA A 58 -8.04 -1.24 25.70
C ALA A 58 -8.69 -1.89 26.92
N LEU A 59 -8.00 -1.83 28.07
CA LEU A 59 -8.58 -2.27 29.34
C LEU A 59 -9.77 -1.35 29.67
N SER A 60 -10.97 -1.92 29.77
CA SER A 60 -12.11 -1.20 30.32
C SER A 60 -11.85 -0.96 31.81
N LEU A 61 -11.58 0.28 32.21
CA LEU A 61 -11.47 0.69 33.62
C LEU A 61 -12.83 0.66 34.36
N SER A 62 -13.78 -0.19 33.97
CA SER A 62 -15.17 -0.16 34.43
C SER A 62 -15.52 -1.16 35.54
N SER A 63 -14.58 -1.59 36.38
CA SER A 63 -14.96 -2.40 37.56
C SER A 63 -13.90 -2.41 38.67
N SER A 64 -13.71 -1.26 39.32
CA SER A 64 -13.33 -1.20 40.73
C SER A 64 -14.06 -0.01 41.36
N SER A 65 -15.35 -0.19 41.67
CA SER A 65 -16.00 0.58 42.74
C SER A 65 -15.49 0.11 44.09
#